data_AF-A0AAE9MRX3-F1
#
_entry.id   AF-A0AAE9MRX3-F1
#
_cell.length_a   1.000
_cell.length_b   1.000
_cell.length_c   1.000
_cell.angle_alpha   90.00
_cell.angle_beta   90.00
_cell.angle_gamma   90.00
#
_symmetry.space_group_name_H-M   'P 1'
#
loop_
_entity.id
_entity.type
_entity.pdbx_description
1 polymer ?
#
loop_
_entity_poly.entity_id
_entity_poly.type
_entity_poly.pdbx_seq_one_letter_code
_entity_poly.pdbx_strand_id
1 'polypeptide(L)'
;MKNEKDKPNAMDVYNFLWRGRDIELAHIWHRSIFFAVFIMGITSIYAIYFKDIFIYQFVKKDSFDCTAPMLVFGLIPIIITAIGIIFSILWIMMAKGSKAWYEIYEDSIAKISDIDVFWDHQSIKNIYGDSIKELIFGKLSLKKETKCDKCLFSTNGGPFSVSKINIMIGIVLLILYIGLFIFHAGWLMYLYSYNHIEIFDCICFIISCFISVGSICFICCCITKKVSSSYF
;
A
#
# COMPACT_ATOMS: atom_id res chain seq x y z
N MET A 1 32.33 -16.81 -35.55
CA MET A 1 31.21 -17.66 -35.10
C MET A 1 31.06 -17.48 -33.60
N LYS A 2 29.94 -16.95 -33.11
CA LYS A 2 29.66 -16.88 -31.67
C LYS A 2 29.31 -18.31 -31.24
N ASN A 3 30.09 -18.92 -30.34
CA ASN A 3 29.90 -20.30 -29.90
C ASN A 3 28.48 -20.47 -29.34
N GLU A 4 27.73 -21.48 -29.80
CA GLU A 4 26.37 -21.74 -29.29
C GLU A 4 26.33 -22.04 -27.79
N LYS A 5 27.47 -22.42 -27.21
CA LYS A 5 27.66 -22.63 -25.76
C LYS A 5 27.53 -21.37 -24.90
N ASP A 6 27.59 -20.16 -25.49
CA ASP A 6 27.48 -18.88 -24.76
C ASP A 6 26.04 -18.34 -24.68
N LYS A 7 25.04 -19.06 -25.21
CA LYS A 7 23.64 -18.62 -25.15
C LYS A 7 22.96 -19.22 -23.92
N PRO A 8 22.16 -18.44 -23.17
CA PRO A 8 21.44 -18.95 -22.01
C PRO A 8 20.51 -20.10 -22.40
N ASN A 9 20.57 -21.19 -21.63
CA ASN A 9 19.72 -22.36 -21.78
C ASN A 9 18.42 -22.20 -20.97
N ALA A 10 17.48 -23.14 -21.10
CA ALA A 10 16.17 -23.06 -20.43
C ALA A 10 16.29 -23.05 -18.90
N MET A 11 17.25 -23.80 -18.38
CA MET A 11 17.58 -23.87 -16.97
C MET A 11 18.13 -22.53 -16.43
N ASP A 12 18.88 -21.77 -17.22
CA ASP A 12 19.39 -20.46 -16.81
C ASP A 12 18.25 -19.45 -16.58
N VAL A 13 17.24 -19.45 -17.47
CA VAL A 13 16.05 -18.60 -17.29
C VAL A 13 15.19 -19.09 -16.14
N TYR A 14 15.02 -20.40 -15.98
CA TYR A 14 14.32 -20.97 -14.82
C TYR A 14 14.98 -20.54 -13.50
N ASN A 15 16.30 -20.73 -13.37
CA ASN A 15 17.06 -20.32 -12.20
C ASN A 15 16.97 -18.81 -11.95
N PHE A 16 16.97 -18.01 -13.02
CA PHE A 16 16.76 -16.57 -12.92
C PHE A 16 15.37 -16.22 -12.36
N LEU A 17 14.31 -16.87 -12.85
CA LEU A 17 12.95 -16.64 -12.37
C LEU A 17 12.77 -17.05 -10.91
N TRP A 18 13.33 -18.19 -10.50
CA TRP A 18 13.36 -18.61 -9.08
C TRP A 18 14.08 -17.60 -8.21
N ARG A 19 15.25 -17.12 -8.65
CA ARG A 19 15.99 -16.08 -7.94
C ARG A 19 15.18 -14.79 -7.83
N GLY A 20 14.50 -14.38 -8.89
CA GLY A 20 13.62 -13.19 -8.88
C GLY A 20 12.48 -13.33 -7.87
N ARG A 21 11.83 -14.50 -7.84
CA ARG A 21 10.78 -14.83 -6.87
C ARG A 21 11.29 -14.77 -5.43
N ASP A 22 12.46 -15.37 -5.16
CA ASP A 22 13.03 -15.44 -3.81
C ASP A 22 13.47 -14.05 -3.31
N ILE A 23 14.04 -13.23 -4.20
CA ILE A 23 14.34 -11.82 -3.93
C ILE A 23 13.06 -11.07 -3.54
N GLU A 24 11.97 -11.26 -4.28
CA GLU A 24 10.71 -10.59 -3.98
C GLU A 24 10.14 -11.05 -2.64
N LEU A 25 10.14 -12.36 -2.36
CA LEU A 25 9.73 -12.91 -1.06
C LEU A 25 10.56 -12.36 0.11
N ALA A 26 11.88 -12.30 -0.03
CA ALA A 26 12.78 -11.80 1.01
C ALA A 26 12.59 -10.30 1.26
N HIS A 27 12.38 -9.51 0.19
CA HIS A 27 12.26 -8.06 0.31
C HIS A 27 10.85 -7.57 0.64
N ILE A 28 9.80 -8.39 0.53
CA ILE A 28 8.43 -8.00 0.93
C ILE A 28 8.41 -7.44 2.36
N TRP A 29 8.98 -8.16 3.33
CA TRP A 29 9.00 -7.69 4.71
C TRP A 29 9.93 -6.51 4.90
N HIS A 30 11.10 -6.52 4.26
CA HIS A 30 12.05 -5.41 4.34
C HIS A 30 11.43 -4.08 3.86
N ARG A 31 10.71 -4.11 2.74
CA ARG A 31 9.97 -2.93 2.22
C ARG A 31 8.84 -2.51 3.15
N SER A 32 8.27 -3.44 3.90
CA SER A 32 7.18 -3.16 4.86
C SER A 32 7.68 -2.53 6.15
N ILE A 33 8.87 -2.92 6.62
CA ILE A 33 9.52 -2.32 7.79
C ILE A 33 9.70 -0.80 7.60
N PHE A 34 10.01 -0.35 6.39
CA PHE A 34 10.08 1.08 6.07
C PHE A 34 8.78 1.82 6.43
N PHE A 35 7.63 1.31 6.00
CA PHE A 35 6.33 1.91 6.34
C PHE A 35 5.97 1.74 7.82
N ALA A 36 6.40 0.66 8.46
CA ALA A 36 6.23 0.44 9.90
C ALA A 36 6.83 1.57 10.72
N VAL A 37 8.03 2.02 10.38
CA VAL A 37 8.70 3.12 11.09
C VAL A 37 7.91 4.43 10.99
N PHE A 38 7.42 4.79 9.79
CA PHE A 38 6.60 6.00 9.63
C PHE A 38 5.28 5.92 10.38
N ILE A 39 4.57 4.79 10.30
CA ILE A 39 3.32 4.60 11.03
C ILE A 39 3.54 4.69 12.53
N MET A 40 4.59 4.05 13.07
CA MET A 40 4.93 4.17 14.49
C MET A 40 5.22 5.63 14.89
N GLY A 41 5.90 6.39 14.03
CA GLY A 41 6.11 7.82 14.24
C GLY A 41 4.81 8.61 14.29
N ILE A 42 3.91 8.39 13.32
CA ILE A 42 2.58 9.03 13.27
C ILE A 42 1.75 8.65 14.50
N THR A 43 1.76 7.38 14.90
CA THR A 43 1.06 6.90 16.10
C THR A 43 1.64 7.52 17.37
N SER A 44 2.95 7.69 17.46
CA SER A 44 3.60 8.33 18.60
C SER A 44 3.23 9.82 18.69
N ILE A 45 3.26 10.53 17.57
CA ILE A 45 2.81 11.94 17.47
C ILE A 45 1.34 12.03 17.89
N TYR A 46 0.49 11.13 17.40
CA TYR A 46 -0.92 11.07 17.77
C TYR A 46 -1.10 10.84 19.28
N ALA A 47 -0.37 9.89 19.86
CA ALA A 47 -0.47 9.56 21.28
C ALA A 47 -0.04 10.74 22.18
N ILE A 48 1.04 11.43 21.82
CA ILE A 48 1.50 12.64 22.52
C ILE A 48 0.45 13.74 22.41
N TYR A 49 -0.03 14.04 21.20
CA TYR A 49 -1.11 14.99 20.97
C TYR A 49 -2.35 14.66 21.81
N PHE A 50 -2.78 13.39 21.82
CA PHE A 50 -3.99 12.98 22.52
C PHE A 50 -3.84 13.11 24.05
N LYS A 51 -2.70 12.71 24.61
CA LYS A 51 -2.42 12.81 26.05
C LYS A 51 -2.19 14.24 26.51
N ASP A 52 -1.28 14.95 25.86
CA ASP A 52 -0.73 16.22 26.35
C ASP A 52 -1.51 17.45 25.89
N ILE A 53 -2.27 17.32 24.79
CA ILE A 53 -3.06 18.42 24.25
C ILE A 53 -4.54 18.10 24.39
N PHE A 54 -5.03 17.00 23.81
CA PHE A 54 -6.47 16.72 23.79
C PHE A 54 -7.03 16.48 25.20
N ILE A 55 -6.51 15.51 25.97
CA ILE A 55 -6.99 15.19 27.33
C ILE A 55 -6.72 16.34 28.30
N TYR A 56 -5.55 16.97 28.22
CA TYR A 56 -5.15 18.03 29.15
C TYR A 56 -6.15 19.21 29.16
N GLN A 57 -6.71 19.57 28.01
CA GLN A 57 -7.74 20.61 27.89
C GLN A 57 -9.03 20.30 28.67
N PHE A 58 -9.32 19.03 28.95
CA PHE A 58 -10.47 18.63 29.78
C PHE A 58 -10.15 18.59 31.28
N VAL A 59 -8.89 18.35 31.64
CA VAL A 59 -8.45 18.26 33.04
C VAL A 59 -8.30 19.66 33.64
N LYS A 60 -7.77 20.62 32.88
CA LYS A 60 -7.61 21.99 33.34
C LYS A 60 -8.91 22.77 33.13
N LYS A 61 -9.80 22.68 34.12
CA LYS A 61 -11.16 23.25 34.15
C LYS A 61 -11.19 24.76 34.37
N ASP A 62 -10.34 25.51 33.68
CA ASP A 62 -10.51 26.95 33.49
C ASP A 62 -10.85 27.16 32.02
N SER A 63 -11.71 28.14 31.74
CA SER A 63 -12.23 28.52 30.42
C SER A 63 -11.27 28.20 29.28
N PHE A 64 -11.78 27.70 28.15
CA PHE A 64 -11.03 27.55 26.89
C PHE A 64 -10.41 28.89 26.46
N ASP A 65 -9.34 29.31 27.12
CA ASP A 65 -8.78 30.68 27.07
C ASP A 65 -7.67 30.77 26.02
N CYS A 66 -7.62 29.79 25.12
CA CYS A 66 -6.64 29.75 24.05
C CYS A 66 -7.38 29.81 22.73
N THR A 67 -7.03 30.86 21.98
CA THR A 67 -7.24 30.99 20.56
C THR A 67 -7.33 29.63 19.85
N ALA A 68 -8.54 29.38 19.35
CA ALA A 68 -9.00 28.31 18.48
C ALA A 68 -9.07 26.87 19.06
N PRO A 69 -10.12 26.54 19.84
CA PRO A 69 -10.62 25.16 20.00
C PRO A 69 -10.69 24.39 18.67
N MET A 70 -10.96 25.11 17.59
CA MET A 70 -10.92 24.63 16.21
C MET A 70 -9.56 24.07 15.77
N LEU A 71 -8.45 24.70 16.14
CA LEU A 71 -7.12 24.20 15.78
C LEU A 71 -6.80 22.90 16.52
N VAL A 72 -7.10 22.88 17.83
CA VAL A 72 -6.79 21.75 18.70
C VAL A 72 -7.69 20.57 18.38
N PHE A 73 -9.01 20.73 18.37
CA PHE A 73 -9.94 19.62 18.20
C PHE A 73 -10.27 19.29 16.74
N GLY A 74 -10.03 20.23 15.82
CA GLY A 74 -10.32 20.08 14.40
C GLY A 74 -9.06 19.88 13.57
N LEU A 75 -8.31 20.94 13.31
CA LEU A 75 -7.29 20.96 12.26
C LEU A 75 -6.12 19.99 12.52
N ILE A 76 -5.52 20.02 13.71
CA ILE A 76 -4.38 19.17 14.08
C ILE A 76 -4.71 17.67 13.98
N PRO A 77 -5.76 17.15 14.65
CA PRO A 77 -6.06 15.72 14.59
C PRO A 77 -6.48 15.25 13.19
N ILE A 78 -7.17 16.09 12.41
CA ILE A 78 -7.52 15.77 11.02
C ILE A 78 -6.27 15.60 10.16
N ILE A 79 -5.26 16.48 10.32
CA ILE A 79 -3.99 16.33 9.59
C ILE A 79 -3.28 15.04 9.98
N ILE A 80 -3.13 14.76 11.29
CA ILE A 80 -2.43 13.57 11.78
C ILE A 80 -3.12 12.28 11.28
N THR A 81 -4.45 12.22 11.39
CA THR A 81 -5.23 11.06 10.96
C THR A 81 -5.25 10.91 9.43
N ALA A 82 -5.32 12.00 8.68
CA ALA A 82 -5.21 11.97 7.21
C ALA A 82 -3.84 11.43 6.74
N ILE A 83 -2.74 11.86 7.39
CA ILE A 83 -1.41 11.32 7.11
C ILE A 83 -1.37 9.82 7.43
N GLY A 84 -1.93 9.38 8.56
CA GLY A 84 -2.04 7.97 8.91
C GLY A 84 -2.82 7.13 7.87
N ILE A 85 -3.94 7.66 7.35
CA ILE A 85 -4.71 7.05 6.26
C ILE A 85 -3.86 6.91 5.00
N ILE A 86 -3.17 7.98 4.59
CA ILE A 86 -2.30 7.98 3.40
C ILE A 86 -1.22 6.91 3.50
N PHE A 87 -0.49 6.85 4.62
CA PHE A 87 0.55 5.85 4.82
C PHE A 87 0.01 4.42 4.88
N SER A 88 -1.19 4.22 5.43
CA SER A 88 -1.85 2.91 5.44
C SER A 88 -2.23 2.45 4.03
N ILE A 89 -2.73 3.37 3.18
CA ILE A 89 -3.04 3.07 1.78
C ILE A 89 -1.75 2.77 0.99
N LEU A 90 -0.70 3.57 1.17
CA LEU A 90 0.61 3.32 0.57
C LEU A 90 1.17 1.93 0.93
N TRP A 91 1.04 1.53 2.20
CA TRP A 91 1.42 0.20 2.66
C TRP A 91 0.67 -0.89 1.90
N ILE A 92 -0.66 -0.82 1.85
CA ILE A 92 -1.51 -1.81 1.17
C ILE A 92 -1.11 -1.93 -0.30
N MET A 93 -0.91 -0.80 -0.99
CA MET A 93 -0.54 -0.77 -2.40
C MET A 93 0.85 -1.36 -2.64
N MET A 94 1.83 -1.06 -1.78
CA MET A 94 3.16 -1.66 -1.87
C MET A 94 3.10 -3.17 -1.68
N ALA A 95 2.39 -3.64 -0.66
CA ALA A 95 2.24 -5.07 -0.38
C ALA A 95 1.52 -5.81 -1.52
N LYS A 96 0.49 -5.22 -2.13
CA LYS A 96 -0.18 -5.75 -3.33
C LYS A 96 0.72 -5.74 -4.56
N GLY A 97 1.51 -4.68 -4.77
CA GLY A 97 2.46 -4.60 -5.88
C GLY A 97 3.53 -5.68 -5.81
N SER A 98 4.09 -5.91 -4.62
CA SER A 98 5.02 -7.00 -4.39
C SER A 98 4.40 -8.38 -4.59
N LYS A 99 3.14 -8.57 -4.16
CA LYS A 99 2.40 -9.81 -4.42
C LYS A 99 2.18 -10.05 -5.92
N ALA A 100 1.83 -9.02 -6.69
CA ALA A 100 1.62 -9.15 -8.13
C ALA A 100 2.90 -9.61 -8.85
N TRP A 101 4.06 -9.08 -8.46
CA TRP A 101 5.35 -9.53 -8.99
C TRP A 101 5.68 -10.98 -8.63
N TYR A 102 5.42 -11.35 -7.38
CA TYR A 102 5.57 -12.74 -6.94
C TYR A 102 4.72 -13.69 -7.80
N GLU A 103 3.44 -13.35 -8.05
CA GLU A 103 2.54 -14.15 -8.89
C GLU A 103 3.02 -14.21 -10.35
N ILE A 104 3.56 -13.12 -10.90
CA ILE A 104 4.16 -13.10 -12.24
C ILE A 104 5.35 -14.07 -12.33
N TYR A 105 6.21 -14.11 -11.32
CA TYR A 105 7.33 -15.06 -11.31
C TYR A 105 6.85 -16.50 -11.21
N GLU A 106 5.93 -16.83 -10.30
CA GLU A 106 5.40 -18.19 -10.17
C GLU A 106 4.72 -18.68 -11.45
N ASP A 107 3.93 -17.81 -12.08
CA ASP A 107 3.26 -18.14 -13.33
C ASP A 107 4.24 -18.34 -14.50
N SER A 108 5.30 -17.54 -14.55
CA SER A 108 6.38 -17.68 -15.54
C SER A 108 7.19 -18.96 -15.31
N ILE A 109 7.42 -19.33 -14.05
CA ILE A 109 8.04 -20.61 -13.68
C ILE A 109 7.14 -21.78 -14.10
N ALA A 110 5.84 -21.70 -13.86
CA ALA A 110 4.90 -22.73 -14.27
C ALA A 110 4.88 -22.91 -15.79
N LYS A 111 4.87 -21.80 -16.56
CA LYS A 111 4.95 -21.84 -18.03
C LYS A 111 6.20 -22.53 -18.56
N ILE A 112 7.34 -22.38 -17.88
CA ILE A 112 8.61 -22.96 -18.32
C ILE A 112 8.77 -24.42 -17.91
N SER A 113 8.23 -24.82 -16.75
CA SER A 113 8.28 -26.20 -16.27
C SER A 113 7.29 -27.14 -16.96
N ASP A 114 6.21 -26.61 -17.54
CA ASP A 114 5.12 -27.39 -18.17
C ASP A 114 5.49 -27.95 -19.56
N ILE A 115 6.67 -27.61 -20.08
CA ILE A 115 7.12 -28.08 -21.38
C ILE A 115 7.88 -29.40 -21.23
N ASP A 116 7.41 -30.46 -21.89
CA ASP A 116 7.97 -31.82 -21.80
C ASP A 116 9.50 -31.88 -22.02
N VAL A 117 10.00 -31.07 -22.96
CA VAL A 117 11.42 -31.05 -23.39
C VAL A 117 12.29 -30.10 -22.53
N PHE A 118 11.70 -29.42 -21.53
CA PHE A 118 12.41 -28.45 -20.69
C PHE A 118 13.60 -29.07 -19.94
N TRP A 119 13.41 -30.28 -19.41
CA TRP A 119 14.42 -30.98 -18.61
C TRP A 119 15.58 -31.56 -19.43
N ASP A 120 15.50 -31.50 -20.76
CA ASP A 120 16.51 -32.03 -21.69
C ASP A 120 17.62 -31.00 -22.02
N HIS A 121 17.75 -29.93 -21.23
CA HIS A 121 18.78 -28.88 -21.37
C HIS A 121 18.87 -28.23 -22.76
N GLN A 122 17.78 -28.21 -23.53
CA GLN A 122 17.76 -27.59 -24.85
C GLN A 122 17.88 -26.06 -24.78
N SER A 123 18.34 -25.47 -25.89
CA SER A 123 18.41 -24.02 -26.01
C SER A 123 17.01 -23.41 -25.98
N ILE A 124 16.83 -22.30 -25.25
CA ILE A 124 15.53 -21.61 -25.10
C ILE A 124 14.90 -21.24 -26.45
N LYS A 125 15.75 -20.90 -27.43
CA LYS A 125 15.29 -20.56 -28.78
C LYS A 125 14.63 -21.74 -29.49
N ASN A 126 15.09 -22.96 -29.23
CA ASN A 126 14.49 -24.16 -29.81
C ASN A 126 13.17 -24.52 -29.14
N ILE A 127 13.01 -24.19 -27.85
CA ILE A 127 11.81 -24.48 -27.07
C ILE A 127 10.70 -23.45 -27.32
N TYR A 128 11.03 -22.15 -27.32
CA TYR A 128 10.05 -21.07 -27.36
C TYR A 128 9.97 -20.32 -28.69
N GLY A 129 10.95 -20.45 -29.59
CA GLY A 129 10.97 -19.70 -30.84
C GLY A 129 10.75 -18.19 -30.63
N ASP A 130 9.72 -17.61 -31.25
CA ASP A 130 9.39 -16.19 -31.10
C ASP A 130 8.72 -15.82 -29.77
N SER A 131 8.18 -16.80 -29.04
CA SER A 131 7.53 -16.59 -27.72
C SER A 131 8.53 -16.34 -26.58
N ILE A 132 9.84 -16.42 -26.84
CA ILE A 132 10.90 -15.94 -25.91
C ILE A 132 10.64 -14.51 -25.46
N LYS A 133 10.02 -13.68 -26.32
CA LYS A 133 9.74 -12.27 -26.01
C LYS A 133 8.90 -12.07 -24.75
N GLU A 134 8.10 -13.07 -24.36
CA GLU A 134 7.28 -13.05 -23.14
C GLU A 134 8.08 -13.42 -21.87
N LEU A 135 9.21 -14.10 -22.03
CA LEU A 135 10.14 -14.46 -20.96
C LEU A 135 11.25 -13.41 -20.76
N ILE A 136 11.26 -12.36 -21.60
CA ILE A 136 12.20 -11.23 -21.44
C ILE A 136 11.82 -10.44 -20.19
N PHE A 137 12.83 -10.13 -19.38
CA PHE A 137 12.67 -9.29 -18.20
C PHE A 137 11.99 -7.95 -18.56
N GLY A 138 10.98 -7.56 -17.79
CA GLY A 138 10.13 -6.39 -18.08
C GLY A 138 9.00 -6.65 -19.09
N LYS A 139 8.89 -7.84 -19.66
CA LYS A 139 7.75 -8.29 -20.50
C LYS A 139 7.01 -9.49 -19.94
N LEU A 140 7.41 -9.94 -18.74
CA LEU A 140 6.72 -11.02 -18.02
C LEU A 140 5.28 -10.60 -17.76
N SER A 141 4.35 -11.50 -18.06
CA SER A 141 2.92 -11.27 -17.89
C SER A 141 2.26 -12.51 -17.30
N LEU A 142 1.23 -12.28 -16.49
CA LEU A 142 0.36 -13.32 -15.97
C LEU A 142 -0.32 -14.07 -17.14
N LYS A 143 -0.56 -15.38 -16.99
CA LYS A 143 -1.48 -16.13 -17.85
C LYS A 143 -2.80 -15.39 -17.93
N LYS A 144 -3.42 -15.40 -19.11
CA LYS A 144 -4.71 -14.73 -19.36
C LYS A 144 -5.81 -15.19 -18.40
N GLU A 145 -5.69 -16.42 -17.86
CA GLU A 145 -6.63 -17.01 -16.91
C GLU A 145 -6.34 -16.70 -15.43
N THR A 146 -5.15 -16.18 -15.11
CA THR A 146 -4.77 -15.82 -13.74
C THR A 146 -5.43 -14.50 -13.34
N LYS A 147 -6.41 -14.58 -12.44
CA LYS A 147 -7.15 -13.40 -11.94
C LYS A 147 -6.29 -12.61 -10.96
N CYS A 148 -5.92 -11.38 -11.34
CA CYS A 148 -5.33 -10.41 -10.43
C CYS A 148 -6.41 -9.61 -9.71
N ASP A 149 -6.34 -9.54 -8.38
CA ASP A 149 -7.26 -8.78 -7.56
C ASP A 149 -6.86 -7.30 -7.46
N LYS A 150 -7.68 -6.44 -8.09
CA LYS A 150 -7.48 -4.99 -8.15
C LYS A 150 -8.13 -4.24 -6.99
N CYS A 151 -8.96 -4.87 -6.17
CA CYS A 151 -9.68 -4.19 -5.09
C CYS A 151 -8.74 -3.89 -3.93
N LEU A 152 -8.68 -2.65 -3.44
CA LEU A 152 -7.76 -2.23 -2.37
C LEU A 152 -7.96 -3.03 -1.07
N PHE A 153 -9.20 -3.39 -0.76
CA PHE A 153 -9.58 -4.06 0.50
C PHE A 153 -9.62 -5.58 0.42
N SER A 154 -9.50 -6.15 -0.78
CA SER A 154 -9.55 -7.59 -0.93
C SER A 154 -8.17 -8.21 -0.71
N THR A 155 -8.15 -9.32 0.03
CA THR A 155 -6.97 -10.17 0.25
C THR A 155 -6.99 -11.43 -0.61
N ASN A 156 -7.87 -11.47 -1.62
CA ASN A 156 -8.05 -12.64 -2.48
C ASN A 156 -6.81 -12.89 -3.36
N GLY A 157 -6.56 -14.18 -3.64
CA GLY A 157 -5.40 -14.71 -4.36
C GLY A 157 -4.56 -15.63 -3.47
N GLY A 158 -4.38 -16.90 -3.89
CA GLY A 158 -3.55 -17.98 -3.30
C GLY A 158 -3.77 -18.34 -1.81
N PRO A 159 -3.89 -19.61 -1.37
CA PRO A 159 -3.97 -19.92 0.06
C PRO A 159 -2.66 -19.53 0.79
N PHE A 160 -2.79 -18.82 1.91
CA PHE A 160 -1.71 -18.42 2.85
C PHE A 160 -0.37 -17.92 2.26
N SER A 161 -0.39 -16.78 1.54
CA SER A 161 0.87 -16.08 1.22
C SER A 161 1.30 -15.13 2.33
N VAL A 162 2.61 -15.07 2.58
CA VAL A 162 3.26 -14.12 3.50
C VAL A 162 2.86 -12.66 3.23
N SER A 163 2.61 -12.33 1.95
CA SER A 163 2.09 -11.03 1.53
C SER A 163 0.67 -10.71 2.01
N LYS A 164 -0.20 -11.69 2.29
CA LYS A 164 -1.55 -11.43 2.81
C LYS A 164 -1.54 -10.86 4.22
N ILE A 165 -0.68 -11.39 5.08
CA ILE A 165 -0.54 -10.88 6.46
C ILE A 165 -0.11 -9.41 6.39
N ASN A 166 0.85 -9.11 5.52
CA ASN A 166 1.35 -7.77 5.32
C ASN A 166 0.28 -6.80 4.76
N ILE A 167 -0.54 -7.24 3.80
CA ILE A 167 -1.69 -6.47 3.32
C ILE A 167 -2.70 -6.24 4.45
N MET A 168 -2.98 -7.27 5.25
CA MET A 168 -3.93 -7.21 6.37
C MET A 168 -3.49 -6.19 7.43
N ILE A 169 -2.19 -6.12 7.76
CA ILE A 169 -1.66 -5.11 8.68
C ILE A 169 -1.98 -3.70 8.18
N GLY A 170 -1.76 -3.43 6.89
CA GLY A 170 -2.12 -2.15 6.28
C GLY A 170 -3.62 -1.85 6.35
N ILE A 171 -4.48 -2.85 6.12
CA ILE A 171 -5.96 -2.72 6.22
C ILE A 171 -6.39 -2.40 7.65
N VAL A 172 -5.84 -3.10 8.65
CA VAL A 172 -6.14 -2.85 10.07
C VAL A 172 -5.76 -1.42 10.46
N LEU A 173 -4.57 -0.98 10.07
CA LEU A 173 -4.12 0.41 10.30
C LEU A 173 -5.03 1.42 9.61
N LEU A 174 -5.44 1.16 8.37
CA LEU A 174 -6.37 2.02 7.64
C LEU A 174 -7.71 2.16 8.37
N ILE A 175 -8.29 1.06 8.83
CA ILE A 175 -9.55 1.05 9.60
C ILE A 175 -9.38 1.86 10.89
N LEU A 176 -8.27 1.68 11.61
CA LEU A 176 -7.98 2.42 12.83
C LEU A 176 -7.91 3.93 12.58
N TYR A 177 -7.14 4.39 11.60
CA TYR A 177 -7.01 5.82 11.31
C TYR A 177 -8.29 6.43 10.75
N ILE A 178 -9.09 5.69 9.97
CA ILE A 178 -10.44 6.13 9.58
C ILE A 178 -11.34 6.29 10.80
N GLY A 179 -11.30 5.33 11.75
CA GLY A 179 -12.04 5.42 13.00
C GLY A 179 -11.66 6.66 13.82
N LEU A 180 -10.36 6.95 13.95
CA LEU A 180 -9.87 8.15 14.63
C LEU A 180 -10.27 9.45 13.92
N PHE A 181 -10.24 9.46 12.59
CA PHE A 181 -10.70 10.60 11.79
C PHE A 181 -12.18 10.89 12.05
N ILE A 182 -13.03 9.85 11.99
CA ILE A 182 -14.48 9.96 12.26
C ILE A 182 -14.72 10.40 13.70
N PHE A 183 -13.97 9.87 14.66
CA PHE A 183 -14.05 10.28 16.06
C PHE A 183 -13.81 11.79 16.22
N HIS A 184 -12.73 12.33 15.65
CA HIS A 184 -12.43 13.77 15.75
C HIS A 184 -13.45 14.63 15.00
N ALA A 185 -13.95 14.18 13.86
CA ALA A 185 -15.03 14.87 13.15
C ALA A 185 -16.33 14.89 13.97
N GLY A 186 -16.73 13.76 14.56
CA GLY A 186 -17.90 13.69 15.44
C GLY A 186 -17.73 14.54 16.70
N TRP A 187 -16.54 14.57 17.27
CA TRP A 187 -16.23 15.38 18.45
C TRP A 187 -16.37 16.88 18.18
N LEU A 188 -15.89 17.36 17.03
CA LEU A 188 -16.04 18.77 16.68
C LEU A 188 -17.51 19.14 16.45
N MET A 189 -18.28 18.27 15.79
CA MET A 189 -19.72 18.46 15.63
C MET A 189 -20.45 18.51 16.98
N TYR A 190 -20.02 17.71 17.95
CA TYR A 190 -20.52 17.77 19.32
C TYR A 190 -20.23 19.13 19.97
N LEU A 191 -18.99 19.63 19.88
CA LEU A 191 -18.62 20.94 20.43
C LEU A 191 -19.40 22.11 19.79
N TYR A 192 -19.67 22.05 18.49
CA TYR A 192 -20.53 23.01 17.80
C TYR A 192 -21.96 23.00 18.35
N SER A 193 -22.54 21.82 18.57
CA SER A 193 -23.92 21.69 19.09
C SER A 193 -24.13 22.31 20.47
N TYR A 194 -23.06 22.48 21.25
CA TYR A 194 -23.08 23.09 22.58
C TYR A 194 -22.58 24.55 22.58
N ASN A 195 -22.50 25.20 21.41
CA ASN A 195 -22.06 26.59 21.23
C ASN A 195 -20.64 26.86 21.78
N HIS A 196 -19.77 25.84 21.83
CA HIS A 196 -18.37 26.03 22.20
C HIS A 196 -17.48 26.47 21.04
N ILE A 197 -18.03 26.54 19.82
CA ILE A 197 -17.32 26.84 18.57
C ILE A 197 -18.20 27.74 17.68
N GLU A 198 -17.60 28.72 17.00
CA GLU A 198 -18.32 29.62 16.10
C GLU A 198 -18.62 28.96 14.73
N ILE A 199 -19.59 29.50 14.00
CA ILE A 199 -19.97 28.98 12.69
C ILE A 199 -18.84 29.06 11.66
N PHE A 200 -17.98 30.08 11.76
CA PHE A 200 -16.82 30.27 10.88
C PHE A 200 -15.81 29.12 11.03
N ASP A 201 -15.52 28.72 12.27
CA ASP A 201 -14.64 27.59 12.57
C ASP A 201 -15.17 26.28 12.00
N CYS A 202 -16.49 26.04 12.08
CA CYS A 202 -17.13 24.88 11.46
C CYS A 202 -16.97 24.87 9.93
N ILE A 203 -17.09 26.03 9.27
CA ILE A 203 -16.88 26.14 7.83
C ILE A 203 -15.41 25.81 7.50
N CYS A 204 -14.45 26.37 8.22
CA CYS A 204 -13.03 26.05 8.06
C CYS A 204 -12.75 24.56 8.26
N PHE A 205 -13.42 23.91 9.22
CA PHE A 205 -13.30 22.48 9.45
C PHE A 205 -13.81 21.65 8.29
N ILE A 206 -15.02 21.95 7.82
CA ILE A 206 -15.64 21.25 6.69
C ILE A 206 -14.73 21.36 5.45
N ILE A 207 -14.18 22.56 5.19
CA ILE A 207 -13.21 22.78 4.11
C ILE A 207 -11.97 21.90 4.32
N SER A 208 -11.41 21.84 5.54
CA SER A 208 -10.24 21.00 5.84
C SER A 208 -10.52 19.50 5.62
N CYS A 209 -11.71 19.03 5.99
CA CYS A 209 -12.17 17.66 5.74
C CYS A 209 -12.27 17.39 4.23
N PHE A 210 -12.90 18.28 3.46
CA PHE A 210 -12.97 18.15 2.00
C PHE A 210 -11.60 18.14 1.34
N ILE A 211 -10.67 19.00 1.78
CA ILE A 211 -9.29 19.01 1.29
C ILE A 211 -8.59 17.70 1.63
N SER A 212 -8.73 17.20 2.86
CA SER A 212 -8.11 15.95 3.28
C SER A 212 -8.64 14.75 2.47
N VAL A 213 -9.96 14.61 2.33
CA VAL A 213 -10.59 13.57 1.52
C VAL A 213 -10.21 13.70 0.05
N GLY A 214 -10.23 14.92 -0.49
CA GLY A 214 -9.79 15.22 -1.85
C GLY A 214 -8.34 14.82 -2.10
N SER A 215 -7.44 15.10 -1.15
CA SER A 215 -6.03 14.73 -1.22
C SER A 215 -5.83 13.22 -1.16
N ILE A 216 -6.56 12.51 -0.28
CA ILE A 216 -6.54 11.05 -0.19
C ILE A 216 -7.04 10.43 -1.51
N CYS A 217 -8.18 10.90 -2.02
CA CYS A 217 -8.73 10.46 -3.30
C CYS A 217 -7.78 10.73 -4.46
N PHE A 218 -7.17 11.93 -4.51
CA PHE A 218 -6.18 12.28 -5.52
C PHE A 218 -4.96 11.35 -5.45
N ILE A 219 -4.41 11.10 -4.27
CA ILE A 219 -3.29 10.18 -4.07
C ILE A 219 -3.68 8.77 -4.52
N CYS A 220 -4.85 8.26 -4.10
CA CYS A 220 -5.37 6.97 -4.56
C CYS A 220 -5.48 6.91 -6.08
N CYS A 221 -6.09 7.91 -6.71
CA CYS A 221 -6.27 7.98 -8.16
C CYS A 221 -4.94 8.10 -8.92
N CYS A 222 -4.03 8.96 -8.45
CA CYS A 222 -2.73 9.17 -9.08
C CYS A 222 -1.83 7.95 -8.94
N ILE A 223 -1.83 7.31 -7.77
CA ILE A 223 -1.02 6.11 -7.54
C ILE A 223 -1.61 4.94 -8.31
N THR A 224 -2.93 4.71 -8.28
CA THR A 224 -3.53 3.63 -9.08
C THR A 224 -3.26 3.81 -10.57
N LYS A 225 -3.35 5.04 -11.10
CA LYS A 225 -3.01 5.35 -12.51
C LYS A 225 -1.52 5.22 -12.82
N LYS A 226 -0.62 5.72 -11.97
CA LYS A 226 0.84 5.68 -12.22
C LYS A 226 1.44 4.30 -11.99
N VAL A 227 0.98 3.57 -10.97
CA VAL A 227 1.40 2.19 -10.70
C VAL A 227 0.91 1.26 -11.82
N SER A 228 -0.27 1.50 -12.41
CA SER A 228 -0.66 0.79 -13.63
C SER A 228 0.12 1.23 -14.87
N SER A 229 0.53 2.50 -14.94
CA SER A 229 1.28 3.07 -16.09
C SER A 229 2.76 2.69 -16.11
N SER A 230 3.28 2.07 -15.05
CA SER A 230 4.68 1.59 -15.05
C SER A 230 4.87 0.32 -15.88
N TYR A 231 3.77 -0.29 -16.33
CA TYR A 231 3.71 -1.40 -17.27
C TYR A 231 2.61 -1.14 -18.28
N PHE A 232 2.92 -0.39 -19.34
CA PHE A 232 2.49 -0.56 -20.73
C PHE A 232 3.25 0.43 -21.60
#